data_AF-A0A7X7N8H5-F1
#
_entry.id   AF-A0A7X7N8H5-F1
#
_cell.length_a   1.000
_cell.length_b   1.000
_cell.length_c   1.000
_cell.angle_alpha   90.00
_cell.angle_beta   90.00
_cell.angle_gamma   90.00
#
_symmetry.space_group_name_H-M   'P 1'
#
loop_
_entity.id
_entity.type
_entity.pdbx_description
1 polymer ?
#
loop_
_entity_poly.entity_id
_entity_poly.type
_entity_poly.pdbx_seq_one_letter_code
_entity_poly.pdbx_strand_id
1 'polypeptide(L)'
;KLTSEQVDFLKKNVLCKGRMVGFMGPVGIFQETGLSTSVAEELLGCGIEFHRDPINLRGASFPPWSGNKELWWGTTAKKTFTEIFLPKSLTDAEVVCRLIDNPEDTSKGRVGAFVKDRGDWTLFWSAVPGLRAPLLREFARRSGVPVVSSSDDPLFAGRGFVGIHAASNGEKRIVMPRAGKVRELISGKQWKGKTKEVAVPMQVGETLIFVAE
;
A
#
# COMPACT_ATOMS: atom_id res chain seq x y z
N LYS A 1 -14.79 -16.64 -0.11
CA LYS A 1 -16.04 -16.55 0.69
C LYS A 1 -15.67 -16.08 2.09
N LEU A 2 -16.33 -15.03 2.60
CA LEU A 2 -16.22 -14.64 4.01
C LEU A 2 -17.46 -15.17 4.74
N THR A 3 -17.27 -15.94 5.81
CA THR A 3 -18.38 -16.38 6.67
C THR A 3 -18.77 -15.28 7.66
N SER A 4 -19.97 -15.38 8.25
CA SER A 4 -20.40 -14.44 9.29
C SER A 4 -19.43 -14.41 10.47
N GLU A 5 -18.93 -15.57 10.90
CA GLU A 5 -17.92 -15.68 11.96
C GLU A 5 -16.62 -14.95 11.60
N GLN A 6 -16.15 -15.04 10.35
CA GLN A 6 -14.95 -14.34 9.90
C GLN A 6 -15.19 -12.81 9.85
N VAL A 7 -16.37 -12.37 9.43
CA VAL A 7 -16.74 -10.95 9.42
C VAL A 7 -16.78 -10.41 10.86
N ASP A 8 -17.38 -11.15 11.79
CA ASP A 8 -17.43 -10.78 13.21
C ASP A 8 -16.03 -10.75 13.83
N PHE A 9 -15.18 -11.72 13.48
CA PHE A 9 -13.78 -11.71 13.88
C PHE A 9 -13.05 -10.46 13.38
N LEU A 10 -13.22 -10.09 12.11
CA LEU A 10 -12.61 -8.89 11.54
C LEU A 10 -13.08 -7.64 12.29
N LYS A 11 -14.39 -7.47 12.48
CA LYS A 11 -14.96 -6.32 13.19
C LYS A 11 -14.42 -6.19 14.62
N LYS A 12 -14.39 -7.30 15.36
CA LYS A 12 -13.98 -7.32 16.76
C LYS A 12 -12.47 -7.15 16.95
N ASN A 13 -11.66 -7.74 16.07
CA ASN A 13 -10.24 -7.91 16.32
C ASN A 13 -9.31 -7.18 15.36
N VAL A 14 -9.78 -6.80 14.16
CA VAL A 14 -8.93 -6.25 13.07
C VAL A 14 -9.32 -4.82 12.71
N LEU A 15 -10.61 -4.57 12.49
CA LEU A 15 -11.18 -3.30 12.05
C LEU A 15 -11.43 -2.34 13.24
N CYS A 16 -10.40 -2.16 14.06
CA CYS A 16 -10.45 -1.37 15.29
C CYS A 16 -9.03 -0.98 15.75
N LYS A 17 -8.94 -0.24 16.86
CA LYS A 17 -7.70 0.08 17.60
C LYS A 17 -6.70 0.92 16.81
N GLY A 18 -7.20 1.96 16.13
CA GLY A 18 -6.42 2.90 15.33
C GLY A 18 -5.71 2.30 14.11
N ARG A 19 -6.10 1.09 13.66
CA ARG A 19 -5.40 0.39 12.58
C ARG A 19 -5.78 0.90 11.21
N MET A 20 -4.82 0.89 10.29
CA MET A 20 -5.13 0.96 8.86
C MET A 20 -5.25 -0.46 8.29
N VAL A 21 -6.36 -0.75 7.60
CA VAL A 21 -6.66 -2.08 7.04
C VAL A 21 -6.95 -1.95 5.55
N GLY A 22 -6.19 -2.71 4.75
CA GLY A 22 -6.29 -2.71 3.30
C GLY A 22 -7.04 -3.93 2.75
N PHE A 23 -7.99 -3.70 1.85
CA PHE A 23 -8.62 -4.75 1.04
C PHE A 23 -8.28 -4.57 -0.44
N MET A 24 -7.89 -5.66 -1.10
CA MET A 24 -7.54 -5.67 -2.53
C MET A 24 -8.53 -6.54 -3.29
N GLY A 25 -9.12 -6.00 -4.36
CA GLY A 25 -10.08 -6.72 -5.20
C GLY A 25 -11.44 -6.96 -4.53
N PRO A 26 -12.18 -8.00 -4.95
CA PRO A 26 -13.51 -8.29 -4.45
C PRO A 26 -13.44 -8.90 -3.03
N VAL A 27 -13.66 -8.07 -2.01
CA VAL A 27 -13.83 -8.50 -0.62
C VAL A 27 -15.31 -8.66 -0.30
N GLY A 28 -15.70 -9.72 0.40
CA GLY A 28 -17.09 -9.87 0.89
C GLY A 28 -18.15 -10.20 -0.18
N ILE A 29 -17.75 -10.33 -1.45
CA ILE A 29 -18.67 -10.55 -2.58
C ILE A 29 -19.25 -11.98 -2.65
N PHE A 30 -18.50 -12.98 -2.15
CA PHE A 30 -18.93 -14.37 -2.15
C PHE A 30 -19.44 -14.79 -0.77
N GLN A 31 -20.73 -15.13 -0.68
CA GLN A 31 -21.44 -15.61 0.51
C GLN A 31 -21.88 -17.07 0.32
N GLU A 32 -22.51 -17.67 1.35
CA GLU A 32 -22.96 -19.08 1.27
C GLU A 32 -24.03 -19.28 0.20
N THR A 33 -24.89 -18.27 0.01
CA THR A 33 -26.01 -18.26 -0.91
C THR A 33 -25.64 -17.83 -2.33
N GLY A 34 -24.36 -17.45 -2.57
CA GLY A 34 -23.87 -17.01 -3.87
C GLY A 34 -23.21 -15.63 -3.85
N LEU A 35 -23.29 -14.93 -4.99
CA LEU A 35 -22.78 -13.56 -5.16
C LEU A 35 -23.71 -12.56 -4.45
N SER A 36 -23.16 -11.70 -3.62
CA SER A 36 -23.88 -10.66 -2.88
C SER A 36 -22.94 -9.52 -2.51
N THR A 37 -23.40 -8.27 -2.62
CA THR A 37 -22.60 -7.09 -2.25
C THR A 37 -22.74 -6.70 -0.78
N SER A 38 -23.69 -7.27 -0.03
CA SER A 38 -24.06 -6.75 1.30
C SER A 38 -22.90 -6.68 2.30
N VAL A 39 -22.08 -7.74 2.37
CA VAL A 39 -20.88 -7.75 3.24
C VAL A 39 -19.80 -6.82 2.70
N ALA A 40 -19.64 -6.73 1.37
CA ALA A 40 -18.69 -5.80 0.77
C ALA A 40 -19.05 -4.35 1.09
N GLU A 41 -20.33 -3.98 0.93
CA GLU A 41 -20.84 -2.65 1.21
C GLU A 41 -20.70 -2.28 2.69
N GLU A 42 -20.95 -3.23 3.59
CA GLU A 42 -20.74 -3.04 5.03
C GLU A 42 -19.25 -2.78 5.36
N LEU A 43 -18.36 -3.66 4.87
CA LEU A 43 -16.92 -3.54 5.10
C LEU A 43 -16.36 -2.26 4.50
N LEU A 44 -16.77 -1.91 3.28
CA LEU A 44 -16.23 -0.79 2.51
C LEU A 44 -16.91 0.54 2.83
N GLY A 45 -18.12 0.52 3.39
CA GLY A 45 -18.86 1.73 3.75
C GLY A 45 -19.30 2.55 2.54
N CYS A 46 -19.55 1.89 1.41
CA CYS A 46 -20.06 2.47 0.18
C CYS A 46 -20.85 1.43 -0.62
N GLY A 47 -21.79 1.89 -1.45
CA GLY A 47 -22.49 1.01 -2.38
C GLY A 47 -21.54 0.47 -3.43
N ILE A 48 -21.69 -0.81 -3.80
CA ILE A 48 -20.86 -1.48 -4.80
C ILE A 48 -21.72 -1.81 -6.02
N GLU A 49 -21.18 -1.52 -7.21
CA GLU A 49 -21.81 -1.84 -8.48
C GLU A 49 -20.98 -2.84 -9.28
N PHE A 50 -21.69 -3.62 -10.09
CA PHE A 50 -21.13 -4.69 -10.89
C PHE A 50 -21.00 -4.28 -12.35
N HIS A 51 -19.79 -4.38 -12.87
CA HIS A 51 -19.46 -4.05 -14.26
C HIS A 51 -19.13 -5.32 -15.03
N ARG A 52 -19.91 -5.61 -16.06
CA ARG A 52 -19.70 -6.76 -16.96
C ARG A 52 -18.85 -6.41 -18.17
N ASP A 53 -18.76 -5.13 -18.52
CA ASP A 53 -17.95 -4.68 -19.62
C ASP A 53 -16.45 -4.87 -19.32
N PRO A 54 -15.61 -5.16 -20.34
CA PRO A 54 -14.18 -5.30 -20.13
C PRO A 54 -13.54 -4.01 -19.61
N ILE A 55 -12.96 -4.06 -18.42
CA ILE A 55 -12.26 -2.93 -17.78
C ILE A 55 -10.77 -3.23 -17.69
N ASN A 56 -9.94 -2.25 -18.06
CA ASN A 56 -8.52 -2.27 -17.73
C ASN A 56 -8.35 -1.77 -16.29
N LEU A 57 -7.94 -2.65 -15.38
CA LEU A 57 -7.68 -2.30 -13.99
C LEU A 57 -6.32 -1.62 -13.87
N ARG A 58 -6.23 -0.40 -14.42
CA ARG A 58 -5.09 0.48 -14.35
C ARG A 58 -5.53 1.83 -13.83
N GLY A 59 -4.85 2.31 -12.80
CA GLY A 59 -5.18 3.55 -12.13
C GLY A 59 -4.04 4.55 -12.13
N ALA A 60 -4.41 5.82 -12.05
CA ALA A 60 -3.51 6.94 -11.78
C ALA A 60 -3.81 7.53 -10.41
N SER A 61 -2.77 7.67 -9.59
CA SER A 61 -2.83 8.42 -8.33
C SER A 61 -2.18 9.78 -8.49
N PHE A 62 -2.72 10.72 -7.71
CA PHE A 62 -2.38 12.12 -7.70
C PHE A 62 -1.97 12.56 -6.29
N PRO A 63 -1.32 13.72 -6.13
CA PRO A 63 -1.01 14.28 -4.83
C PRO A 63 -2.25 14.32 -3.92
N PRO A 64 -2.14 14.02 -2.61
CA PRO A 64 -0.89 13.77 -1.88
C PRO A 64 -0.38 12.32 -1.97
N TRP A 65 -1.19 11.38 -2.47
CA TRP A 65 -0.90 9.94 -2.44
C TRP A 65 0.29 9.52 -3.29
N SER A 66 0.51 10.21 -4.40
CA SER A 66 1.63 9.97 -5.32
C SER A 66 2.83 10.91 -5.07
N GLY A 67 2.84 11.63 -3.95
CA GLY A 67 3.82 12.69 -3.70
C GLY A 67 3.62 13.87 -4.66
N ASN A 68 4.66 14.26 -5.40
CA ASN A 68 4.63 15.42 -6.31
C ASN A 68 4.50 15.04 -7.80
N LYS A 69 4.27 13.77 -8.12
CA LYS A 69 4.20 13.28 -9.50
C LYS A 69 3.03 12.34 -9.65
N GLU A 70 2.53 12.19 -10.87
CA GLU A 70 1.54 11.16 -11.16
C GLU A 70 2.16 9.76 -11.05
N LEU A 71 1.40 8.82 -10.47
CA LEU A 71 1.85 7.44 -10.30
C LEU A 71 0.83 6.46 -10.89
N TRP A 72 1.28 5.64 -11.84
CA TRP A 72 0.45 4.64 -12.49
C TRP A 72 0.72 3.22 -12.00
N TRP A 73 -0.33 2.45 -11.76
CA TRP A 73 -0.23 1.02 -11.47
C TRP A 73 -1.46 0.26 -11.96
N GLY A 74 -1.43 -1.06 -11.80
CA GLY A 74 -2.45 -1.95 -12.31
C GLY A 74 -1.93 -2.91 -13.35
N THR A 75 -2.86 -3.43 -14.13
CA THR A 75 -2.57 -4.40 -15.18
C THR A 75 -1.94 -3.72 -16.41
N THR A 76 -1.33 -4.54 -17.26
CA THR A 76 -0.85 -4.07 -18.56
C THR A 76 -2.04 -3.64 -19.42
N ALA A 77 -1.83 -2.68 -20.33
CA ALA A 77 -2.90 -2.09 -21.14
C ALA A 77 -3.66 -3.11 -22.01
N LYS A 78 -3.05 -4.27 -22.31
CA LYS A 78 -3.65 -5.33 -23.13
C LYS A 78 -4.60 -6.25 -22.35
N LYS A 79 -4.62 -6.17 -21.01
CA LYS A 79 -5.37 -7.10 -20.16
C LYS A 79 -6.61 -6.41 -19.61
N THR A 80 -7.79 -6.93 -19.94
CA THR A 80 -9.06 -6.47 -19.40
C THR A 80 -9.71 -7.56 -18.57
N PHE A 81 -10.63 -7.16 -17.70
CA PHE A 81 -11.37 -8.04 -16.82
C PHE A 81 -12.85 -7.67 -16.91
N THR A 82 -13.69 -8.68 -16.90
CA THR A 82 -15.15 -8.56 -16.74
C THR A 82 -15.53 -8.95 -15.32
N GLU A 83 -16.79 -8.73 -14.95
CA GLU A 83 -17.31 -9.05 -13.62
C GLU A 83 -16.55 -8.29 -12.49
N ILE A 84 -16.31 -7.00 -12.71
CA ILE A 84 -15.58 -6.12 -11.79
C ILE A 84 -16.52 -5.39 -10.84
N PHE A 85 -16.11 -5.27 -9.58
CA PHE A 85 -16.83 -4.57 -8.53
C PHE A 85 -16.17 -3.22 -8.28
N LEU A 86 -16.93 -2.14 -8.47
CA LEU A 86 -16.46 -0.77 -8.23
C LEU A 86 -17.41 -0.04 -7.27
N PRO A 87 -16.94 1.00 -6.58
CA PRO A 87 -17.81 1.85 -5.77
C PRO A 87 -18.80 2.60 -6.67
N LYS A 88 -20.09 2.47 -6.38
CA LYS A 88 -21.17 3.19 -7.07
C LYS A 88 -21.12 4.69 -6.80
N SER A 89 -20.87 5.04 -5.55
CA SER A 89 -20.64 6.42 -5.10
C SER A 89 -19.81 6.41 -3.83
N LEU A 90 -18.97 7.41 -3.66
CA LEU A 90 -18.12 7.58 -2.49
C LEU A 90 -18.33 8.97 -1.92
N THR A 91 -18.76 9.01 -0.65
CA THR A 91 -18.73 10.21 0.19
C THR A 91 -17.70 10.01 1.28
N ASP A 92 -17.14 11.11 1.79
CA ASP A 92 -16.26 11.10 2.98
C ASP A 92 -15.07 10.14 2.82
N ALA A 93 -14.46 10.12 1.63
CA ALA A 93 -13.32 9.28 1.31
C ALA A 93 -12.28 10.06 0.49
N GLU A 94 -11.01 9.83 0.78
CA GLU A 94 -9.90 10.28 -0.05
C GLU A 94 -9.76 9.34 -1.25
N VAL A 95 -9.90 9.86 -2.46
CA VAL A 95 -9.64 9.07 -3.67
C VAL A 95 -8.13 8.91 -3.85
N VAL A 96 -7.66 7.67 -3.78
CA VAL A 96 -6.24 7.34 -3.97
C VAL A 96 -5.91 7.24 -5.45
N CYS A 97 -6.78 6.59 -6.24
CA CYS A 97 -6.66 6.60 -7.70
C CYS A 97 -8.00 6.52 -8.43
N ARG A 98 -7.95 6.98 -9.67
CA ARG A 98 -8.99 6.78 -10.66
C ARG A 98 -8.49 5.88 -11.78
N LEU A 99 -9.38 5.07 -12.33
CA LEU A 99 -9.10 4.24 -13.49
C LEU A 99 -8.82 5.13 -14.70
N ILE A 100 -7.91 4.68 -15.57
CA ILE A 100 -7.56 5.38 -16.81
C ILE A 100 -8.49 4.91 -17.94
N ASP A 101 -9.80 4.98 -17.70
CA ASP A 101 -10.86 4.62 -18.64
C ASP A 101 -11.50 5.84 -19.31
N ASN A 102 -11.13 7.04 -18.86
CA ASN A 102 -11.34 8.29 -19.56
C ASN A 102 -9.96 8.85 -19.99
N PRO A 103 -9.51 8.57 -21.23
CA PRO A 103 -8.19 8.95 -21.68
C PRO A 103 -8.02 10.47 -21.88
N GLU A 104 -9.11 11.22 -22.05
CA GLU A 104 -9.05 12.68 -22.18
C GLU A 104 -8.87 13.38 -20.83
N ASP A 105 -9.39 12.78 -19.77
CA ASP A 105 -9.36 13.36 -18.42
C ASP A 105 -9.45 12.27 -17.35
N THR A 106 -8.29 11.82 -16.87
CA THR A 106 -8.19 10.77 -15.83
C THR A 106 -8.81 11.21 -14.50
N SER A 107 -8.97 12.51 -14.25
CA SER A 107 -9.68 13.01 -13.05
C SER A 107 -11.18 12.67 -13.06
N LYS A 108 -11.73 12.34 -14.24
CA LYS A 108 -13.12 11.90 -14.42
C LYS A 108 -13.27 10.38 -14.52
N GLY A 109 -12.17 9.62 -14.43
CA GLY A 109 -12.22 8.17 -14.43
C GLY A 109 -12.97 7.61 -13.20
N ARG A 110 -13.46 6.37 -13.31
CA ARG A 110 -14.10 5.67 -12.19
C ARG A 110 -13.13 5.52 -11.02
N VAL A 111 -13.62 5.48 -9.78
CA VAL A 111 -12.73 5.32 -8.61
C VAL A 111 -12.15 3.91 -8.58
N GLY A 112 -10.81 3.81 -8.62
CA GLY A 112 -10.08 2.55 -8.60
C GLY A 112 -9.56 2.16 -7.21
N ALA A 113 -9.28 3.16 -6.36
CA ALA A 113 -8.86 2.96 -4.98
C ALA A 113 -9.20 4.18 -4.11
N PHE A 114 -9.48 3.95 -2.84
CA PHE A 114 -9.80 5.02 -1.89
C PHE A 114 -9.33 4.69 -0.47
N VAL A 115 -9.20 5.72 0.34
CA VAL A 115 -9.04 5.64 1.80
C VAL A 115 -10.25 6.29 2.45
N LYS A 116 -10.77 5.66 3.50
CA LYS A 116 -11.91 6.17 4.27
C LYS A 116 -11.62 6.09 5.76
N ASP A 117 -11.83 7.19 6.47
CA ASP A 117 -11.83 7.19 7.92
C ASP A 117 -13.07 6.47 8.45
N ARG A 118 -12.88 5.56 9.41
CA ARG A 118 -13.93 4.78 10.06
C ARG A 118 -13.96 5.04 11.57
N GLY A 119 -13.40 6.17 12.01
CA GLY A 119 -13.34 6.60 13.40
C GLY A 119 -12.18 5.94 14.15
N ASP A 120 -12.39 4.73 14.65
CA ASP A 120 -11.37 3.96 15.40
C ASP A 120 -10.42 3.17 14.47
N TRP A 121 -10.57 3.24 13.16
CA TRP A 121 -9.67 2.59 12.20
C TRP A 121 -9.77 3.29 10.85
N THR A 122 -8.85 2.98 9.95
CA THR A 122 -8.81 3.54 8.60
C THR A 122 -8.91 2.43 7.57
N LEU A 123 -9.85 2.57 6.64
CA LEU A 123 -10.03 1.66 5.52
C LEU A 123 -9.18 2.13 4.34
N PHE A 124 -8.46 1.20 3.72
CA PHE A 124 -7.96 1.34 2.36
C PHE A 124 -8.58 0.24 1.48
N TRP A 125 -9.04 0.59 0.29
CA TRP A 125 -9.50 -0.38 -0.70
C TRP A 125 -8.97 -0.06 -2.09
N SER A 126 -8.67 -1.10 -2.88
CA SER A 126 -8.29 -0.96 -4.29
C SER A 126 -8.80 -2.12 -5.13
N ALA A 127 -9.50 -1.80 -6.22
CA ALA A 127 -9.73 -2.73 -7.33
C ALA A 127 -8.48 -2.93 -8.19
N VAL A 128 -7.55 -1.97 -8.18
CA VAL A 128 -6.36 -1.95 -9.04
C VAL A 128 -5.23 -2.80 -8.39
N PRO A 129 -4.76 -3.89 -9.03
CA PRO A 129 -3.73 -4.76 -8.47
C PRO A 129 -2.33 -4.16 -8.62
N GLY A 130 -1.36 -4.61 -7.81
CA GLY A 130 0.05 -4.24 -7.99
C GLY A 130 0.40 -2.85 -7.45
N LEU A 131 0.00 -2.58 -6.20
CA LEU A 131 0.42 -1.37 -5.47
C LEU A 131 1.93 -1.16 -5.54
N ARG A 132 2.33 0.10 -5.70
CA ARG A 132 3.74 0.49 -5.86
C ARG A 132 4.37 0.83 -4.52
N ALA A 133 5.69 0.67 -4.44
CA ALA A 133 6.46 0.97 -3.23
C ALA A 133 6.23 2.38 -2.64
N PRO A 134 6.12 3.47 -3.45
CA PRO A 134 5.81 4.79 -2.90
C PRO A 134 4.48 4.86 -2.12
N LEU A 135 3.44 4.18 -2.61
CA LEU A 135 2.13 4.13 -1.93
C LEU A 135 2.22 3.31 -0.64
N LEU A 136 2.90 2.16 -0.68
CA LEU A 136 3.12 1.35 0.53
C LEU A 136 3.89 2.13 1.61
N ARG A 137 4.89 2.92 1.20
CA ARG A 137 5.62 3.82 2.11
C ARG A 137 4.72 4.91 2.68
N GLU A 138 3.79 5.46 1.89
CA GLU A 138 2.82 6.43 2.38
C GLU A 138 1.84 5.83 3.40
N PHE A 139 1.29 4.65 3.11
CA PHE A 139 0.46 3.91 4.07
C PHE A 139 1.23 3.58 5.36
N ALA A 140 2.49 3.17 5.25
CA ALA A 140 3.35 2.93 6.40
C ALA A 140 3.51 4.19 7.27
N ARG A 141 3.83 5.34 6.66
CA ARG A 141 3.95 6.62 7.39
C ARG A 141 2.67 7.01 8.11
N ARG A 142 1.53 6.94 7.41
CA ARG A 142 0.21 7.25 8.00
C ARG A 142 -0.17 6.28 9.13
N SER A 143 0.33 5.05 9.08
CA SER A 143 0.13 4.04 10.12
C SER A 143 1.17 4.10 11.26
N GLY A 144 2.08 5.07 11.26
CA GLY A 144 3.16 5.17 12.24
C GLY A 144 4.25 4.09 12.10
N VAL A 145 4.25 3.33 11.00
CA VAL A 145 5.26 2.31 10.69
C VAL A 145 6.49 3.01 10.09
N PRO A 146 7.69 2.85 10.67
CA PRO A 146 8.90 3.48 10.14
C PRO A 146 9.24 3.02 8.72
N VAL A 147 9.48 3.97 7.82
CA VAL A 147 10.02 3.70 6.49
C VAL A 147 11.54 3.64 6.58
N VAL A 148 12.11 2.46 6.34
CA VAL A 148 13.55 2.18 6.48
C VAL A 148 14.38 2.91 5.42
N SER A 149 13.92 2.92 4.16
CA SER A 149 14.54 3.67 3.08
C SER A 149 13.46 4.25 2.18
N SER A 150 13.72 5.43 1.61
CA SER A 150 12.90 6.00 0.55
C SER A 150 13.32 5.53 -0.85
N SER A 151 14.46 4.85 -0.98
CA SER A 151 14.88 4.25 -2.23
C SER A 151 14.04 3.01 -2.55
N ASP A 152 13.90 2.70 -3.83
CA ASP A 152 13.19 1.50 -4.31
C ASP A 152 14.17 0.30 -4.43
N ASP A 153 15.24 0.31 -3.64
CA ASP A 153 16.21 -0.79 -3.53
C ASP A 153 15.58 -1.96 -2.74
N PRO A 154 15.83 -3.23 -3.11
CA PRO A 154 15.45 -4.37 -2.31
C PRO A 154 15.99 -4.27 -0.88
N LEU A 155 15.09 -4.45 0.10
CA LEU A 155 15.41 -4.31 1.52
C LEU A 155 14.85 -5.46 2.34
N PHE A 156 15.53 -5.78 3.43
CA PHE A 156 15.04 -6.62 4.52
C PHE A 156 15.13 -5.85 5.82
N ALA A 157 14.06 -5.84 6.61
CA ALA A 157 14.07 -5.28 7.96
C ALA A 157 13.33 -6.21 8.92
N GLY A 158 14.06 -6.78 9.87
CA GLY A 158 13.49 -7.75 10.78
C GLY A 158 14.53 -8.33 11.74
N ARG A 159 14.06 -8.78 12.90
CA ARG A 159 14.90 -9.43 13.93
C ARG A 159 16.15 -8.62 14.34
N GLY A 160 16.06 -7.29 14.29
CA GLY A 160 17.16 -6.38 14.65
C GLY A 160 18.15 -6.05 13.51
N PHE A 161 17.95 -6.61 12.32
CA PHE A 161 18.78 -6.36 11.14
C PHE A 161 18.07 -5.50 10.12
N VAL A 162 18.85 -4.69 9.40
CA VAL A 162 18.43 -4.01 8.18
C VAL A 162 19.41 -4.38 7.06
N GLY A 163 18.96 -5.12 6.06
CA GLY A 163 19.72 -5.42 4.85
C GLY A 163 19.22 -4.58 3.69
N ILE A 164 20.14 -4.10 2.86
CA ILE A 164 19.82 -3.38 1.61
C ILE A 164 20.72 -3.89 0.49
N HIS A 165 20.13 -4.12 -0.69
CA HIS A 165 20.85 -4.45 -1.91
C HIS A 165 20.63 -3.33 -2.93
N ALA A 166 21.71 -2.68 -3.38
CA ALA A 166 21.60 -1.52 -4.26
C ALA A 166 21.18 -1.92 -5.68
N ALA A 167 19.96 -1.54 -6.07
CA ALA A 167 19.47 -1.61 -7.44
C ALA A 167 19.86 -0.37 -8.26
N SER A 168 20.36 0.68 -7.60
CA SER A 168 20.85 1.91 -8.21
C SER A 168 22.08 2.45 -7.47
N ASN A 169 22.97 3.14 -8.18
CA ASN A 169 24.08 3.87 -7.57
C ASN A 169 23.57 5.02 -6.70
N GLY A 170 24.38 5.47 -5.74
CA GLY A 170 24.21 6.73 -5.03
C GLY A 170 24.11 6.59 -3.52
N GLU A 171 23.86 7.70 -2.85
CA GLU A 171 23.70 7.73 -1.40
C GLU A 171 22.37 7.09 -0.98
N LYS A 172 22.46 6.13 -0.06
CA LYS A 172 21.32 5.43 0.54
C LYS A 172 21.16 5.88 1.98
N ARG A 173 19.98 6.44 2.29
CA ARG A 173 19.57 6.86 3.63
C ARG A 173 18.79 5.74 4.29
N ILE A 174 19.31 5.22 5.39
CA ILE A 174 18.78 4.04 6.06
C ILE A 174 18.37 4.42 7.49
N VAL A 175 17.09 4.27 7.78
CA VAL A 175 16.49 4.49 9.10
C VAL A 175 16.41 3.16 9.83
N MET A 176 17.11 3.08 10.97
CA MET A 176 17.10 1.93 11.85
C MET A 176 15.78 1.85 12.63
N PRO A 177 15.27 0.63 12.93
CA PRO A 177 14.06 0.45 13.72
C PRO A 177 14.13 1.09 15.11
N ARG A 178 15.35 1.22 15.67
CA ARG A 178 15.64 1.86 16.96
C ARG A 178 16.91 2.69 16.86
N ALA A 179 17.02 3.72 17.70
CA ALA A 179 18.27 4.44 17.87
C ALA A 179 19.29 3.56 18.62
N GLY A 180 20.55 3.60 18.20
CA GLY A 180 21.61 2.79 18.80
C GLY A 180 22.97 3.06 18.19
N LYS A 181 23.98 2.32 18.63
CA LYS A 181 25.28 2.28 17.96
C LYS A 181 25.12 1.47 16.69
N VAL A 182 25.21 2.13 15.54
CA VAL A 182 25.01 1.46 14.24
C VAL A 182 26.32 0.85 13.76
N ARG A 183 26.26 -0.39 13.30
CA ARG A 183 27.37 -1.12 12.69
C ARG A 183 26.90 -1.79 11.40
N GLU A 184 27.72 -1.69 10.36
CA GLU A 184 27.58 -2.48 9.13
C GLU A 184 28.41 -3.76 9.30
N LEU A 185 27.80 -4.91 9.04
CA LEU A 185 28.32 -6.22 9.46
C LEU A 185 29.37 -6.80 8.50
N ILE A 186 29.38 -6.42 7.23
CA ILE A 186 30.30 -6.98 6.23
C ILE A 186 31.69 -6.34 6.36
N SER A 187 31.72 -5.01 6.37
CA SER A 187 32.95 -4.20 6.51
C SER A 187 33.36 -3.98 7.97
N GLY A 188 32.43 -4.16 8.91
CA GLY A 188 32.64 -3.82 10.32
C GLY A 188 32.59 -2.32 10.62
N LYS A 189 32.27 -1.47 9.63
CA LYS A 189 32.17 -0.01 9.80
C LYS A 189 31.17 0.34 10.91
N GLN A 190 31.57 1.25 11.80
CA GLN A 190 30.73 1.76 12.88
C GLN A 190 30.49 3.25 12.74
N TRP A 191 29.28 3.69 13.06
CA TRP A 191 28.94 5.11 13.13
C TRP A 191 29.19 5.64 14.54
N LYS A 192 29.72 6.86 14.64
CA LYS A 192 29.99 7.50 15.93
C LYS A 192 28.68 7.88 16.63
N GLY A 193 28.64 7.62 17.93
CA GLY A 193 27.49 7.96 18.77
C GLY A 193 26.27 7.06 18.56
N LYS A 194 25.17 7.41 19.22
CA LYS A 194 23.87 6.78 18.98
C LYS A 194 23.17 7.52 17.85
N THR A 195 22.72 6.78 16.85
CA THR A 195 21.92 7.31 15.75
C THR A 195 20.76 6.37 15.44
N LYS A 196 19.68 6.94 14.88
CA LYS A 196 18.60 6.16 14.28
C LYS A 196 18.78 6.04 12.77
N GLU A 197 19.80 6.68 12.22
CA GLU A 197 19.92 6.83 10.79
C GLU A 197 21.35 6.93 10.31
N VAL A 198 21.61 6.37 9.13
CA VAL A 198 22.90 6.42 8.46
C VAL A 198 22.72 6.72 6.98
N ALA A 199 23.69 7.42 6.40
CA ALA A 199 23.84 7.61 4.97
C ALA A 199 25.08 6.87 4.48
N VAL A 200 24.95 6.09 3.41
CA VAL A 200 26.04 5.32 2.79
C VAL A 200 26.04 5.48 1.28
N PRO A 201 27.18 5.79 0.64
CA PRO A 201 27.29 5.63 -0.80
C PRO A 201 27.27 4.14 -1.13
N MET A 202 26.48 3.74 -2.11
CA MET A 202 26.45 2.38 -2.64
C MET A 202 26.53 2.37 -4.17
N GLN A 203 27.16 1.35 -4.73
CA GLN A 203 27.15 1.00 -6.14
C GLN A 203 26.13 -0.10 -6.42
N VAL A 204 25.60 -0.15 -7.64
CA VAL A 204 24.69 -1.22 -8.09
C VAL A 204 25.32 -2.58 -7.83
N GLY A 205 24.54 -3.48 -7.22
CA GLY A 205 24.97 -4.83 -6.86
C GLY A 205 25.59 -4.95 -5.46
N GLU A 206 25.93 -3.84 -4.80
CA GLU A 206 26.43 -3.89 -3.42
C GLU A 206 25.32 -4.27 -2.45
N THR A 207 25.69 -5.04 -1.43
CA THR A 207 24.81 -5.44 -0.33
C THR A 207 25.45 -5.01 0.98
N LEU A 208 24.67 -4.35 1.85
CA LEU A 208 25.10 -3.95 3.20
C LEU A 208 24.09 -4.46 4.22
N ILE A 209 24.58 -4.82 5.41
CA ILE A 209 23.73 -5.32 6.50
C ILE A 209 24.05 -4.53 7.77
N PHE A 210 23.04 -3.91 8.36
CA PHE A 210 23.16 -3.04 9.52
C PHE A 210 22.50 -3.66 10.74
N VAL A 211 23.12 -3.41 11.90
CA VAL A 211 22.52 -3.59 13.22
C VAL A 211 22.60 -2.28 13.98
N ALA A 212 21.64 -2.03 14.86
CA ALA A 212 21.69 -0.98 15.86
C ALA A 212 21.73 -1.65 17.23
N GLU A 213 22.73 -1.32 18.05
CA GLU A 213 22.95 -1.82 19.42
C GLU A 213 22.57 -0.80 20.50
#